data_AF-A0A2X3IYS1-F1
#
_entry.id   AF-A0A2X3IYS1-F1
#
_cell.length_a   1.000
_cell.length_b   1.000
_cell.length_c   1.000
_cell.angle_alpha   90.00
_cell.angle_beta   90.00
_cell.angle_gamma   90.00
#
_symmetry.space_group_name_H-M   'P 1'
#
loop_
_entity.id
_entity.type
_entity.pdbx_description
1 polymer ?
#
loop_
_entity_poly.entity_id
_entity_poly.type
_entity_poly.pdbx_seq_one_letter_code
_entity_poly.pdbx_strand_id
1 'polypeptide(L)'
;MDPTVRGIVASGLSFTACDAWQAEYTRAELARRIQQQLASFDALVVPTSPTIHTLAEMRDEPVRYNSQFGTYTNFTNLADLSALALPADFRADGLPAGITLIAPAWHDAALSHFGAQWQAQLDLPAGATSQKLPAQQATTPADGFVRVAVVGAHLRGMPLNHQLTSRNAVFVEETHTADTYRLYALANTQPPKPGLVRATEGQLIAVELWDIPLARFGEFVAEIPAPLGIGTLILKDGRSVKGFICEPCATEGATDITAWGGWKAWLARQPGA
;
A
#
# COMPACT_ATOMS: atom_id res chain seq x y z
N MET A 1 19.54 40.66 -0.40
CA MET A 1 19.48 39.44 -1.22
C MET A 1 20.85 38.81 -1.23
N ASP A 2 20.93 37.51 -0.98
CA ASP A 2 22.17 36.74 -1.05
C ASP A 2 22.83 36.88 -2.45
N PRO A 3 24.17 37.07 -2.57
CA PRO A 3 24.84 37.23 -3.85
C PRO A 3 24.69 36.05 -4.81
N THR A 4 24.71 34.82 -4.30
CA THR A 4 24.57 33.60 -5.11
C THR A 4 23.16 33.53 -5.70
N VAL A 5 22.14 33.75 -4.87
CA VAL A 5 20.73 33.78 -5.31
C VAL A 5 20.52 34.86 -6.39
N ARG A 6 21.05 36.07 -6.17
CA ARG A 6 20.96 37.15 -7.16
C ARG A 6 21.63 36.78 -8.48
N GLY A 7 22.80 36.13 -8.45
CA GLY A 7 23.51 35.69 -9.64
C GLY A 7 22.70 34.69 -10.47
N ILE A 8 22.10 33.69 -9.81
CA ILE A 8 21.23 32.70 -10.47
C ILE A 8 20.02 33.39 -11.11
N VAL A 9 19.33 34.27 -10.39
CA VAL A 9 18.16 34.99 -10.93
C VAL A 9 18.56 35.91 -12.09
N ALA A 10 19.68 36.61 -11.99
CA ALA A 10 20.16 37.52 -13.02
C ALA A 10 20.52 36.81 -14.34
N SER A 11 21.01 35.56 -14.29
CA SER A 11 21.26 34.76 -15.50
C SER A 11 20.00 34.50 -16.33
N GLY A 12 18.80 34.60 -15.73
CA GLY A 12 17.54 34.51 -16.45
C GLY A 12 17.37 35.58 -17.54
N LEU A 13 18.04 36.73 -17.41
CA LEU A 13 17.99 37.82 -18.40
C LEU A 13 18.67 37.47 -19.73
N SER A 14 19.46 36.38 -19.76
CA SER A 14 20.16 35.93 -20.96
C SER A 14 19.29 35.08 -21.89
N PHE A 15 18.05 34.77 -21.52
CA PHE A 15 17.15 33.93 -22.33
C PHE A 15 16.08 34.76 -23.02
N THR A 16 15.84 34.46 -24.29
CA THR A 16 14.77 35.05 -25.09
C THR A 16 13.45 34.30 -24.89
N ALA A 17 12.34 34.89 -25.35
CA ALA A 17 11.06 34.19 -25.40
C ALA A 17 11.12 32.92 -26.27
N CYS A 18 11.94 32.91 -27.33
CA CYS A 18 12.11 31.73 -28.19
C CYS A 18 12.78 30.58 -27.43
N ASP A 19 13.83 30.88 -26.65
CA ASP A 19 14.52 29.89 -25.80
C ASP A 19 13.55 29.29 -24.77
N ALA A 20 12.71 30.12 -24.16
CA ALA A 20 11.71 29.68 -23.20
C ALA A 20 10.69 28.70 -23.82
N TRP A 21 10.16 29.00 -25.01
CA TRP A 21 9.24 28.10 -25.71
C TRP A 21 9.91 26.80 -26.15
N GLN A 22 11.16 26.86 -26.61
CA GLN A 22 11.92 25.65 -26.94
C GLN A 22 12.17 24.76 -25.71
N ALA A 23 12.47 25.37 -24.57
CA ALA A 23 12.60 24.65 -23.31
C ALA A 23 11.26 24.02 -22.88
N GLU A 24 10.14 24.70 -23.07
CA GLU A 24 8.81 24.16 -22.75
C GLU A 24 8.44 22.96 -23.64
N TYR A 25 8.75 23.00 -24.94
CA TYR A 25 8.55 21.85 -25.82
C TYR A 25 9.40 20.66 -25.39
N THR A 26 10.66 20.91 -25.03
CA THR A 26 11.56 19.88 -24.51
C THR A 26 11.04 19.31 -23.20
N ARG A 27 10.56 20.16 -22.28
CA ARG A 27 9.96 19.74 -21.01
C ARG A 27 8.74 18.85 -21.25
N ALA A 28 7.84 19.24 -22.14
CA ALA A 28 6.64 18.47 -22.44
C ALA A 28 6.97 17.09 -23.04
N GLU A 29 7.95 17.00 -23.94
CA GLU A 29 8.43 15.73 -24.49
C GLU A 29 9.00 14.83 -23.38
N LEU A 30 9.90 15.37 -22.55
CA LEU A 30 10.54 14.61 -21.47
C LEU A 30 9.54 14.18 -20.40
N ALA A 31 8.60 15.05 -20.01
CA ALA A 31 7.53 14.72 -19.07
C ALA A 31 6.71 13.53 -19.59
N ARG A 32 6.34 13.52 -20.88
CA ARG A 32 5.61 12.40 -21.48
C ARG A 32 6.41 11.11 -21.44
N ARG A 33 7.71 11.16 -21.75
CA ARG A 33 8.60 9.98 -21.69
C ARG A 33 8.73 9.44 -20.26
N ILE A 34 8.88 10.31 -19.27
CA ILE A 34 8.93 9.94 -17.86
C ILE A 34 7.63 9.24 -17.45
N GLN A 35 6.47 9.83 -17.75
CA GLN A 35 5.18 9.24 -17.44
C GLN A 35 4.99 7.86 -18.09
N GLN A 36 5.42 7.68 -19.34
CA GLN A 36 5.35 6.40 -20.03
C GLN A 36 6.28 5.34 -19.41
N GLN A 37 7.50 5.74 -19.03
CA GLN A 37 8.45 4.83 -18.37
C GLN A 37 7.99 4.42 -16.97
N LEU A 38 7.31 5.32 -16.26
CA LEU A 38 6.76 5.05 -14.94
C LEU A 38 5.43 4.29 -14.97
N ALA A 39 4.75 4.20 -16.12
CA ALA A 39 3.39 3.62 -16.21
C ALA A 39 3.28 2.15 -15.79
N SER A 40 4.37 1.38 -15.82
CA SER A 40 4.40 -0.01 -15.36
C SER A 40 4.67 -0.16 -13.86
N PHE A 41 4.83 0.94 -13.13
CA PHE A 41 5.16 0.97 -11.71
C PHE A 41 4.18 1.87 -10.95
N ASP A 42 3.87 1.53 -9.70
CA ASP A 42 3.00 2.37 -8.86
C ASP A 42 3.75 3.60 -8.33
N ALA A 43 5.04 3.45 -8.04
CA ALA A 43 5.93 4.51 -7.58
C ALA A 43 7.40 4.16 -7.84
N LEU A 44 8.23 5.20 -7.92
CA LEU A 44 9.70 5.12 -7.93
C LEU A 44 10.23 5.40 -6.52
N VAL A 45 11.16 4.56 -6.04
CA VAL A 45 11.90 4.80 -4.80
C VAL A 45 13.26 5.40 -5.15
N VAL A 46 13.59 6.56 -4.60
CA VAL A 46 14.90 7.22 -4.76
C VAL A 46 15.48 7.64 -3.41
N PRO A 47 16.81 7.81 -3.27
CA PRO A 47 17.36 8.55 -2.15
C PRO A 47 16.80 9.99 -2.13
N THR A 48 16.38 10.49 -0.97
CA THR A 48 15.90 11.88 -0.87
C THR A 48 16.98 12.89 -1.26
N SER A 49 18.22 12.60 -0.87
CA SER A 49 19.42 13.32 -1.27
C SER A 49 20.57 12.32 -1.38
N PRO A 50 21.48 12.45 -2.35
CA PRO A 50 22.65 11.57 -2.46
C PRO A 50 23.64 11.73 -1.29
N THR A 51 23.64 12.90 -0.64
CA THR A 51 24.62 13.24 0.41
C THR A 51 24.06 14.28 1.40
N ILE A 52 24.85 14.58 2.42
CA ILE A 52 24.66 15.69 3.37
C ILE A 52 25.97 16.46 3.44
N HIS A 53 25.90 17.80 3.40
CA HIS A 53 27.08 18.67 3.51
C HIS A 53 27.05 19.48 4.79
N THR A 54 28.23 19.73 5.33
CA THR A 54 28.44 20.67 6.43
C THR A 54 28.29 22.11 5.95
N LEU A 55 28.05 23.02 6.91
CA LEU A 55 27.99 24.45 6.63
C LEU A 55 29.31 25.02 6.10
N ALA A 56 30.45 24.41 6.44
CA ALA A 56 31.76 24.82 5.95
C ALA A 56 31.90 24.48 4.46
N GLU A 57 31.62 23.23 4.08
CA GLU A 57 31.68 22.79 2.67
C GLU A 57 30.76 23.63 1.78
N MET A 58 29.52 23.91 2.23
CA MET A 58 28.57 24.73 1.49
C MET A 58 29.04 26.18 1.26
N ARG A 59 29.92 26.72 2.11
CA ARG A 59 30.49 28.07 1.91
C ARG A 59 31.59 28.09 0.88
N ASP A 60 32.34 27.00 0.76
CA ASP A 60 33.45 26.87 -0.18
C ASP A 60 32.95 26.73 -1.62
N GLU A 61 31.92 25.90 -1.84
CA GLU A 61 31.35 25.67 -3.17
C GLU A 61 29.80 25.64 -3.19
N PRO A 62 29.14 26.79 -2.97
CA PRO A 62 27.69 26.85 -2.75
C PRO A 62 26.86 26.35 -3.93
N VAL A 63 27.29 26.60 -5.17
CA VAL A 63 26.54 26.20 -6.37
C VAL A 63 26.70 24.71 -6.65
N ARG A 64 27.93 24.18 -6.58
CA ARG A 64 28.22 22.78 -6.89
C ARG A 64 27.60 21.83 -5.87
N TYR A 65 27.68 22.13 -4.59
CA TYR A 65 27.09 21.26 -3.57
C TYR A 65 25.57 21.34 -3.54
N ASN A 66 24.99 22.51 -3.79
CA ASN A 66 23.53 22.64 -3.90
C ASN A 66 22.96 21.82 -5.08
N SER A 67 23.67 21.71 -6.20
CA SER A 67 23.17 20.95 -7.36
C SER A 67 23.08 19.44 -7.08
N GLN A 68 23.90 18.89 -6.18
CA GLN A 68 23.87 17.48 -5.80
C GLN A 68 22.56 17.11 -5.09
N PHE A 69 22.01 18.00 -4.26
CA PHE A 69 20.75 17.78 -3.57
C PHE A 69 19.55 17.68 -4.53
N GLY A 70 19.66 18.27 -5.72
CA GLY A 70 18.64 18.22 -6.76
C GLY A 70 18.60 16.95 -7.61
N THR A 71 19.57 16.03 -7.45
CA THR A 71 19.79 14.87 -8.32
C THR A 71 18.53 14.02 -8.53
N TYR A 72 17.76 13.80 -7.47
CA TYR A 72 16.58 12.92 -7.49
C TYR A 72 15.24 13.67 -7.39
N THR A 73 15.25 15.00 -7.25
CA THR A 73 14.06 15.79 -6.88
C THR A 73 13.63 16.79 -7.94
N ASN A 74 14.56 17.29 -8.78
CA ASN A 74 14.28 18.40 -9.68
C ASN A 74 13.22 18.09 -10.76
N PHE A 75 13.14 16.84 -11.22
CA PHE A 75 12.24 16.47 -12.32
C PHE A 75 10.78 16.30 -11.89
N THR A 76 10.53 16.04 -10.61
CA THR A 76 9.21 15.67 -10.08
C THR A 76 8.13 16.69 -10.44
N ASN A 77 8.36 17.97 -10.11
CA ASN A 77 7.41 19.04 -10.41
C ASN A 77 7.25 19.29 -11.92
N LEU A 78 8.35 19.15 -12.69
CA LEU A 78 8.34 19.38 -14.13
C LEU A 78 7.59 18.29 -14.91
N ALA A 79 7.48 17.09 -14.34
CA ALA A 79 6.83 15.93 -14.95
C ALA A 79 5.38 15.69 -14.46
N ASP A 80 4.85 16.59 -13.63
CA ASP A 80 3.51 16.48 -13.00
C ASP A 80 3.37 15.19 -12.19
N LEU A 81 4.30 15.00 -11.24
CA LEU A 81 4.36 13.85 -10.34
C LEU A 81 4.10 14.29 -8.90
N SER A 82 3.63 13.36 -8.08
CA SER A 82 3.54 13.50 -6.62
C SER A 82 4.75 12.86 -5.96
N ALA A 83 5.12 13.33 -4.76
CA ALA A 83 6.22 12.72 -4.02
C ALA A 83 6.06 12.83 -2.49
N LEU A 84 6.58 11.84 -1.77
CA LEU A 84 6.64 11.83 -0.31
C LEU A 84 8.04 11.41 0.15
N ALA A 85 8.72 12.31 0.87
CA ALA A 85 9.97 12.00 1.55
C ALA A 85 9.67 11.29 2.88
N LEU A 86 10.36 10.19 3.13
CA LEU A 86 10.22 9.32 4.29
C LEU A 86 11.57 9.12 4.97
N PRO A 87 11.61 9.07 6.31
CA PRO A 87 12.83 8.74 7.02
C PRO A 87 13.25 7.30 6.69
N ALA A 88 14.55 7.07 6.68
CA ALA A 88 15.16 5.75 6.70
C ALA A 88 16.05 5.64 7.94
N ASP A 89 16.92 4.62 7.97
CA ASP A 89 17.84 4.43 9.07
C ASP A 89 18.95 5.50 9.10
N PHE A 90 19.65 5.58 10.23
CA PHE A 90 20.81 6.42 10.40
C PHE A 90 22.02 5.83 9.67
N ARG A 91 22.84 6.71 9.11
CA ARG A 91 24.14 6.36 8.57
C ARG A 91 25.09 5.92 9.68
N ALA A 92 26.20 5.28 9.29
CA ALA A 92 27.26 4.87 10.22
C ALA A 92 27.90 6.04 11.01
N ASP A 93 27.79 7.28 10.51
CA ASP A 93 28.24 8.51 11.18
C ASP A 93 27.18 9.14 12.09
N GLY A 94 26.03 8.49 12.28
CA GLY A 94 24.95 8.94 13.14
C GLY A 94 24.07 10.05 12.55
N LEU A 95 24.21 10.36 11.25
CA LEU A 95 23.35 11.32 10.55
C LEU A 95 22.14 10.64 9.89
N PRO A 96 20.96 11.29 9.84
CA PRO A 96 19.78 10.70 9.24
C PRO A 96 19.91 10.58 7.72
N ALA A 97 19.31 9.54 7.15
CA ALA A 97 19.07 9.40 5.73
C ALA A 97 17.58 9.13 5.46
N GLY A 98 17.16 9.26 4.20
CA GLY A 98 15.77 9.10 3.81
C GLY A 98 15.61 8.65 2.37
N ILE A 99 14.42 8.17 2.08
CA ILE A 99 13.96 7.84 0.73
C ILE A 99 12.84 8.79 0.34
N THR A 100 12.70 9.04 -0.95
CA THR A 100 11.53 9.71 -1.51
C THR A 100 10.81 8.72 -2.42
N LEU A 101 9.51 8.56 -2.20
CA LEU A 101 8.61 7.91 -3.14
C LEU A 101 8.10 8.94 -4.12
N ILE A 102 8.19 8.65 -5.40
CA ILE A 102 7.70 9.51 -6.49
C ILE A 102 6.65 8.71 -7.27
N ALA A 103 5.44 9.23 -7.35
CA ALA A 103 4.30 8.57 -8.00
C ALA A 103 3.65 9.52 -9.03
N PRO A 104 2.76 9.02 -9.90
CA PRO A 104 1.98 9.89 -10.78
C PRO A 104 1.20 10.97 -10.00
N ALA A 105 0.73 12.00 -10.70
CA ALA A 105 -0.16 12.99 -10.11
C ALA A 105 -1.34 12.33 -9.37
N TRP A 106 -1.82 12.99 -8.31
CA TRP A 106 -2.99 12.59 -7.51
C TRP A 106 -2.82 11.31 -6.66
N HIS A 107 -1.59 10.83 -6.48
CA HIS A 107 -1.30 9.67 -5.63
C HIS A 107 -0.95 10.05 -4.19
N ASP A 108 -1.14 11.30 -3.77
CA ASP A 108 -0.80 11.84 -2.46
C ASP A 108 -1.39 11.02 -1.29
N ALA A 109 -2.65 10.60 -1.41
CA ALA A 109 -3.31 9.77 -0.40
C ALA A 109 -2.68 8.36 -0.31
N ALA A 110 -2.35 7.76 -1.46
CA ALA A 110 -1.69 6.46 -1.51
C ALA A 110 -0.27 6.53 -0.94
N LEU A 111 0.49 7.57 -1.31
CA LEU A 111 1.82 7.86 -0.77
C LEU A 111 1.76 8.05 0.75
N SER A 112 0.83 8.86 1.25
CA SER A 112 0.64 9.10 2.67
C SER A 112 0.31 7.82 3.44
N HIS A 113 -0.58 6.99 2.89
CA HIS A 113 -0.91 5.70 3.47
C HIS A 113 0.30 4.77 3.55
N PHE A 114 1.07 4.67 2.46
CA PHE A 114 2.32 3.91 2.46
C PHE A 114 3.31 4.48 3.48
N GLY A 115 3.47 5.80 3.53
CA GLY A 115 4.37 6.49 4.45
C GLY A 115 4.08 6.19 5.92
N ALA A 116 2.80 6.16 6.29
CA ALA A 116 2.39 5.76 7.64
C ALA A 116 2.83 4.33 7.98
N GLN A 117 2.59 3.38 7.06
CA GLN A 117 3.03 1.99 7.25
C GLN A 117 4.55 1.87 7.32
N TRP A 118 5.27 2.60 6.47
CA TRP A 118 6.73 2.63 6.44
C TRP A 118 7.30 3.13 7.77
N GLN A 119 6.83 4.27 8.26
CA GLN A 119 7.30 4.83 9.53
C GLN A 119 6.98 3.95 10.74
N ALA A 120 5.84 3.26 10.73
CA ALA A 120 5.46 2.33 11.79
C ALA A 120 6.44 1.15 11.93
N GLN A 121 7.17 0.79 10.87
CA GLN A 121 8.16 -0.28 10.88
C GLN A 121 9.54 0.17 11.40
N LEU A 122 9.82 1.47 11.44
CA LEU A 122 11.14 1.99 11.82
C LEU A 122 11.30 2.29 13.32
N ASP A 123 10.20 2.38 14.08
CA ASP A 123 10.15 2.79 15.51
C ASP A 123 10.98 4.07 15.81
N LEU A 124 11.07 4.98 14.84
CA LEU A 124 11.77 6.25 15.00
C LEU A 124 10.89 7.28 15.72
N PRO A 125 11.48 8.17 16.55
CA PRO A 125 10.74 9.27 17.13
C PRO A 125 10.39 10.34 16.08
N ALA A 126 9.50 11.25 16.44
CA ALA A 126 9.16 12.40 15.61
C ALA A 126 10.35 13.38 15.54
N GLY A 127 11.16 13.27 14.49
CA GLY A 127 12.33 14.12 14.28
C GLY A 127 13.35 14.01 15.43
N ALA A 128 13.98 15.13 15.80
CA ALA A 128 14.94 15.19 16.90
C ALA A 128 14.29 15.23 18.31
N THR A 129 13.03 14.80 18.43
CA THR A 129 12.30 14.79 19.72
C THR A 129 12.35 13.40 20.36
N SER A 130 11.85 13.28 21.59
CA SER A 130 11.60 11.98 22.23
C SER A 130 10.14 11.50 22.05
N GLN A 131 9.35 12.19 21.23
CA GLN A 131 7.94 11.85 21.04
C GLN A 131 7.82 10.66 20.10
N LYS A 132 7.12 9.61 20.54
CA LYS A 132 6.74 8.51 19.67
C LYS A 132 5.66 8.97 18.68
N LEU A 133 5.69 8.39 17.48
CA LEU A 133 4.60 8.56 16.54
C LEU A 133 3.31 7.98 17.13
N PRO A 134 2.15 8.61 16.86
CA PRO A 134 0.87 8.05 17.28
C PRO A 134 0.68 6.67 16.65
N ALA A 135 0.04 5.76 17.38
CA ALA A 135 -0.30 4.45 16.84
C ALA A 135 -1.16 4.62 15.59
N GLN A 136 -0.80 3.90 14.53
CA GLN A 136 -1.56 3.91 13.29
C GLN A 136 -2.97 3.40 13.57
N GLN A 137 -3.98 4.21 13.23
CA GLN A 137 -5.36 3.81 13.38
C GLN A 137 -5.72 2.75 12.33
N ALA A 138 -6.65 1.86 12.68
CA ALA A 138 -7.22 0.91 11.74
C ALA A 138 -7.77 1.66 10.54
N THR A 139 -7.33 1.28 9.34
CA THR A 139 -7.68 2.00 8.13
C THR A 139 -9.16 1.77 7.81
N THR A 140 -9.91 2.83 7.57
CA THR A 140 -11.22 2.72 6.92
C THR A 140 -11.01 2.52 5.43
N PRO A 141 -11.93 1.83 4.73
CA PRO A 141 -11.88 1.75 3.27
C PRO A 141 -11.95 3.16 2.70
N ALA A 142 -11.21 3.42 1.62
CA ALA A 142 -11.32 4.68 0.90
C ALA A 142 -12.74 4.83 0.30
N ASP A 143 -13.15 6.07 0.02
CA ASP A 143 -14.41 6.31 -0.67
C ASP A 143 -14.47 5.54 -1.99
N GLY A 144 -15.61 4.89 -2.25
CA GLY A 144 -15.77 4.05 -3.43
C GLY A 144 -15.19 2.64 -3.31
N PHE A 145 -14.77 2.20 -2.13
CA PHE A 145 -14.35 0.82 -1.85
C PHE A 145 -15.23 0.15 -0.80
N VAL A 146 -15.31 -1.18 -0.85
CA VAL A 146 -15.91 -2.01 0.18
C VAL A 146 -14.87 -2.99 0.71
N ARG A 147 -14.76 -3.05 2.05
CA ARG A 147 -13.87 -4.01 2.70
C ARG A 147 -14.51 -5.38 2.83
N VAL A 148 -13.80 -6.37 2.32
CA VAL A 148 -14.19 -7.77 2.31
C VAL A 148 -13.11 -8.61 2.99
N ALA A 149 -13.50 -9.34 4.03
CA ALA A 149 -12.70 -10.38 4.64
C ALA A 149 -12.83 -11.68 3.85
N VAL A 150 -11.69 -12.23 3.44
CA VAL A 150 -11.60 -13.54 2.79
C VAL A 150 -10.89 -14.53 3.70
N VAL A 151 -11.35 -15.79 3.68
CA VAL A 151 -10.97 -16.82 4.66
C VAL A 151 -10.52 -18.14 3.99
N GLY A 152 -10.61 -18.23 2.66
CA GLY A 152 -10.45 -19.48 1.92
C GLY A 152 -9.68 -19.35 0.62
N ALA A 153 -10.26 -19.89 -0.45
CA ALA A 153 -9.61 -19.97 -1.76
C ALA A 153 -9.21 -18.60 -2.38
N HIS A 154 -9.70 -17.48 -1.84
CA HIS A 154 -9.35 -16.13 -2.24
C HIS A 154 -8.16 -15.52 -1.48
N LEU A 155 -7.62 -16.17 -0.45
CA LEU A 155 -6.44 -15.68 0.27
C LEU A 155 -5.22 -15.56 -0.67
N ARG A 156 -4.25 -14.71 -0.37
CA ARG A 156 -2.98 -14.62 -1.13
C ARG A 156 -2.32 -15.99 -1.24
N GLY A 157 -1.91 -16.34 -2.46
CA GLY A 157 -1.33 -17.64 -2.80
C GLY A 157 -2.34 -18.76 -3.01
N MET A 158 -3.65 -18.52 -2.85
CA MET A 158 -4.69 -19.51 -3.10
C MET A 158 -5.30 -19.37 -4.52
N PRO A 159 -5.90 -20.45 -5.07
CA PRO A 159 -6.26 -20.53 -6.49
C PRO A 159 -7.24 -19.45 -6.99
N LEU A 160 -8.11 -18.91 -6.14
CA LEU A 160 -9.14 -17.92 -6.52
C LEU A 160 -8.76 -16.48 -6.17
N ASN A 161 -7.54 -16.22 -5.69
CA ASN A 161 -7.10 -14.84 -5.39
C ASN A 161 -7.13 -13.93 -6.64
N HIS A 162 -6.96 -14.50 -7.84
CA HIS A 162 -7.07 -13.76 -9.10
C HIS A 162 -8.43 -13.07 -9.28
N GLN A 163 -9.51 -13.58 -8.67
CA GLN A 163 -10.83 -12.94 -8.70
C GLN A 163 -10.86 -11.62 -7.92
N LEU A 164 -9.96 -11.42 -6.95
CA LEU A 164 -9.77 -10.14 -6.26
C LEU A 164 -8.85 -9.23 -7.08
N THR A 165 -7.68 -9.73 -7.48
CA THR A 165 -6.64 -8.89 -8.11
C THR A 165 -7.03 -8.41 -9.51
N SER A 166 -7.72 -9.23 -10.31
CA SER A 166 -8.29 -8.80 -11.61
C SER A 166 -9.37 -7.71 -11.48
N ARG A 167 -9.88 -7.50 -10.26
CA ARG A 167 -10.86 -6.47 -9.90
C ARG A 167 -10.23 -5.23 -9.25
N ASN A 168 -8.91 -5.13 -9.30
CA ASN A 168 -8.14 -4.08 -8.63
C ASN A 168 -8.43 -4.02 -7.12
N ALA A 169 -8.76 -5.17 -6.52
CA ALA A 169 -8.86 -5.23 -5.07
C ALA A 169 -7.47 -5.08 -4.45
N VAL A 170 -7.39 -4.31 -3.38
CA VAL A 170 -6.14 -4.00 -2.68
C VAL A 170 -6.09 -4.76 -1.37
N PHE A 171 -4.99 -5.47 -1.13
CA PHE A 171 -4.75 -6.13 0.15
C PHE A 171 -4.51 -5.07 1.23
N VAL A 172 -5.15 -5.23 2.38
CA VAL A 172 -5.06 -4.28 3.49
C VAL A 172 -4.24 -4.85 4.64
N GLU A 173 -4.66 -6.00 5.18
CA GLU A 173 -4.02 -6.62 6.34
C GLU A 173 -4.39 -8.09 6.49
N GLU A 174 -3.56 -8.84 7.21
CA GLU A 174 -3.89 -10.15 7.77
C GLU A 174 -4.33 -9.97 9.23
N THR A 175 -5.51 -10.48 9.57
CA THR A 175 -6.08 -10.36 10.90
C THR A 175 -6.92 -11.59 11.25
N HIS A 176 -7.73 -11.50 12.30
CA HIS A 176 -8.62 -12.59 12.71
C HIS A 176 -10.06 -12.09 12.89
N THR A 177 -11.02 -12.99 12.69
CA THR A 177 -12.40 -12.82 13.16
C THR A 177 -12.44 -12.67 14.70
N ALA A 178 -13.59 -12.28 15.25
CA ALA A 178 -13.87 -12.50 16.67
C ALA A 178 -13.81 -14.01 17.03
N ASP A 179 -13.81 -14.33 18.32
CA ASP A 179 -13.78 -15.68 18.86
C ASP A 179 -15.13 -16.43 18.78
N THR A 180 -16.10 -15.88 18.04
CA THR A 180 -17.45 -16.44 17.85
C THR A 180 -17.65 -17.08 16.48
N TYR A 181 -16.57 -17.59 15.89
CA TYR A 181 -16.59 -18.20 14.56
C TYR A 181 -16.04 -19.63 14.54
N ARG A 182 -16.67 -20.47 13.72
CA ARG A 182 -16.21 -21.82 13.38
C ARG A 182 -15.91 -21.91 11.90
N LEU A 183 -14.91 -22.70 11.56
CA LEU A 183 -14.45 -22.91 10.19
C LEU A 183 -14.63 -24.38 9.82
N TYR A 184 -15.25 -24.63 8.67
CA TYR A 184 -15.50 -25.98 8.17
C TYR A 184 -14.87 -26.18 6.80
N ALA A 185 -14.24 -27.32 6.55
CA ALA A 185 -13.88 -27.75 5.20
C ALA A 185 -15.10 -28.41 4.56
N LEU A 186 -15.65 -27.78 3.51
CA LEU A 186 -16.89 -28.21 2.88
C LEU A 186 -16.67 -29.46 2.02
N ALA A 187 -17.54 -30.45 2.20
CA ALA A 187 -17.53 -31.66 1.38
C ALA A 187 -17.90 -31.34 -0.08
N ASN A 188 -17.33 -32.10 -1.02
CA ASN A 188 -17.70 -32.09 -2.44
C ASN A 188 -17.56 -30.72 -3.15
N THR A 189 -16.64 -29.87 -2.71
CA THR A 189 -16.33 -28.60 -3.39
C THR A 189 -15.06 -28.71 -4.22
N GLN A 190 -15.08 -28.19 -5.46
CA GLN A 190 -13.90 -28.07 -6.32
C GLN A 190 -13.74 -26.62 -6.81
N PRO A 191 -12.59 -25.96 -6.59
CA PRO A 191 -11.53 -26.36 -5.65
C PRO A 191 -12.06 -26.50 -4.21
N PRO A 192 -11.33 -27.16 -3.28
CA PRO A 192 -11.71 -27.22 -1.87
C PRO A 192 -11.95 -25.83 -1.30
N LYS A 193 -13.07 -25.66 -0.59
CA LYS A 193 -13.48 -24.37 -0.04
C LYS A 193 -13.84 -24.50 1.45
N PRO A 194 -13.49 -23.52 2.28
CA PRO A 194 -14.01 -23.45 3.63
C PRO A 194 -15.38 -22.76 3.67
N GLY A 195 -16.17 -23.12 4.66
CA GLY A 195 -17.36 -22.39 5.10
C GLY A 195 -17.10 -21.77 6.47
N LEU A 196 -17.26 -20.46 6.57
CA LEU A 196 -17.18 -19.72 7.83
C LEU A 196 -18.58 -19.50 8.40
N VAL A 197 -18.79 -19.88 9.65
CA VAL A 197 -20.09 -19.78 10.32
C VAL A 197 -19.93 -19.09 11.66
N ARG A 198 -20.82 -18.15 11.96
CA ARG A 198 -20.89 -17.52 13.29
C ARG A 198 -21.62 -18.48 14.24
N ALA A 199 -21.05 -18.69 15.42
CA ALA A 199 -21.55 -19.61 16.44
C ALA A 199 -21.52 -18.97 17.83
N THR A 200 -22.19 -19.59 18.80
CA THR A 200 -22.11 -19.19 20.22
C THR A 200 -20.74 -19.48 20.82
N GLU A 201 -20.11 -20.57 20.37
CA GLU A 201 -18.76 -20.97 20.73
C GLU A 201 -17.92 -21.11 19.45
N GLY A 202 -16.72 -20.54 19.46
CA GLY A 202 -15.83 -20.54 18.31
C GLY A 202 -14.38 -20.22 18.68
N GLN A 203 -13.59 -19.83 17.68
CA GLN A 203 -12.23 -19.37 17.84
C GLN A 203 -11.93 -18.20 16.89
N LEU A 204 -10.80 -17.55 17.11
CA LEU A 204 -10.23 -16.58 16.18
C LEU A 204 -9.83 -17.30 14.89
N ILE A 205 -10.45 -16.94 13.76
CA ILE A 205 -10.11 -17.50 12.45
C ILE A 205 -9.33 -16.47 11.64
N ALA A 206 -8.17 -16.88 11.12
CA ALA A 206 -7.32 -16.05 10.27
C ALA A 206 -8.05 -15.68 8.97
N VAL A 207 -8.04 -14.38 8.66
CA VAL A 207 -8.64 -13.78 7.46
C VAL A 207 -7.70 -12.74 6.86
N GLU A 208 -7.83 -12.50 5.55
CA GLU A 208 -7.22 -11.36 4.89
C GLU A 208 -8.31 -10.33 4.58
N LEU A 209 -8.03 -9.06 4.84
CA LEU A 209 -8.91 -7.96 4.46
C LEU A 209 -8.47 -7.39 3.12
N TRP A 210 -9.46 -7.21 2.23
CA TRP A 210 -9.27 -6.65 0.90
C TRP A 210 -10.27 -5.52 0.66
N ASP A 211 -9.81 -4.41 0.09
CA ASP A 211 -10.68 -3.35 -0.40
C ASP A 211 -10.96 -3.58 -1.88
N ILE A 212 -12.23 -3.83 -2.21
CA ILE A 212 -12.68 -4.01 -3.58
C ILE A 212 -13.34 -2.71 -4.05
N PRO A 213 -13.04 -2.19 -5.26
CA PRO A 213 -13.79 -1.09 -5.84
C PRO A 213 -15.29 -1.41 -5.83
N LEU A 214 -16.08 -0.53 -5.23
CA LEU A 214 -17.53 -0.71 -5.08
C LEU A 214 -18.21 -0.95 -6.42
N ALA A 215 -17.76 -0.24 -7.47
CA ALA A 215 -18.24 -0.40 -8.84
C ALA A 215 -18.04 -1.82 -9.42
N ARG A 216 -17.07 -2.57 -8.91
CA ARG A 216 -16.74 -3.94 -9.36
C ARG A 216 -17.18 -5.02 -8.37
N PHE A 217 -17.78 -4.63 -7.25
CA PHE A 217 -18.17 -5.56 -6.20
C PHE A 217 -19.25 -6.55 -6.67
N GLY A 218 -20.18 -6.12 -7.52
CA GLY A 218 -21.19 -7.00 -8.10
C GLY A 218 -20.60 -8.13 -8.95
N GLU A 219 -19.52 -7.85 -9.71
CA GLU A 219 -18.78 -8.85 -10.48
C GLU A 219 -18.18 -9.94 -9.58
N PHE A 220 -17.70 -9.54 -8.40
CA PHE A 220 -17.11 -10.46 -7.42
C PHE A 220 -18.18 -11.35 -6.78
N VAL A 221 -19.31 -10.76 -6.35
CA VAL A 221 -20.39 -11.49 -5.69
C VAL A 221 -21.08 -12.48 -6.66
N ALA A 222 -21.22 -12.12 -7.93
CA ALA A 222 -21.83 -13.00 -8.94
C ALA A 222 -21.07 -14.31 -9.17
N GLU A 223 -19.77 -14.35 -8.87
CA GLU A 223 -18.92 -15.55 -8.99
C GLU A 223 -18.93 -16.44 -7.75
N ILE A 224 -19.72 -16.11 -6.71
CA ILE A 224 -19.80 -16.88 -5.47
C ILE A 224 -20.96 -17.88 -5.59
N PRO A 225 -20.67 -19.18 -5.82
CA PRO A 225 -21.72 -20.18 -5.91
C PRO A 225 -22.26 -20.54 -4.53
N ALA A 226 -23.50 -21.03 -4.49
CA ALA A 226 -24.00 -21.77 -3.35
C ALA A 226 -23.01 -22.89 -2.96
N PRO A 227 -22.84 -23.17 -1.66
CA PRO A 227 -23.59 -22.63 -0.51
C PRO A 227 -22.92 -21.40 0.14
N LEU A 228 -22.01 -20.73 -0.56
CA LEU A 228 -21.32 -19.56 -0.03
C LEU A 228 -22.11 -18.28 -0.32
N GLY A 229 -21.90 -17.27 0.52
CA GLY A 229 -22.45 -15.94 0.32
C GLY A 229 -21.57 -14.87 0.94
N ILE A 230 -21.91 -13.60 0.71
CA ILE A 230 -21.28 -12.47 1.39
C ILE A 230 -22.23 -11.91 2.45
N GLY A 231 -21.79 -12.02 3.69
CA GLY A 231 -22.47 -11.49 4.86
C GLY A 231 -21.66 -10.38 5.52
N THR A 232 -21.92 -10.19 6.80
CA THR A 232 -21.18 -9.28 7.67
C THR A 232 -20.42 -10.11 8.71
N LEU A 233 -19.12 -9.86 8.84
CA LEU A 233 -18.24 -10.49 9.82
C LEU A 233 -17.80 -9.49 10.89
N ILE A 234 -17.57 -9.98 12.10
CA ILE A 234 -16.97 -9.22 13.20
C ILE A 234 -15.52 -9.66 13.37
N LEU A 235 -14.60 -8.71 13.37
CA LEU A 235 -13.17 -8.93 13.58
C LEU A 235 -12.81 -8.94 15.06
N LYS A 236 -11.61 -9.44 15.40
CA LYS A 236 -11.12 -9.52 16.79
C LYS A 236 -11.07 -8.18 17.53
N ASP A 237 -11.01 -7.08 16.80
CA ASP A 237 -10.99 -5.71 17.32
C ASP A 237 -12.38 -5.05 17.33
N GLY A 238 -13.44 -5.81 17.05
CA GLY A 238 -14.82 -5.34 17.05
C GLY A 238 -15.27 -4.67 15.75
N ARG A 239 -14.39 -4.47 14.76
CA ARG A 239 -14.79 -3.93 13.45
C ARG A 239 -15.76 -4.88 12.75
N SER A 240 -16.73 -4.30 12.05
CA SER A 240 -17.70 -5.00 11.22
C SER A 240 -17.36 -4.80 9.74
N VAL A 241 -17.16 -5.89 9.01
CA VAL A 241 -16.75 -5.88 7.59
C VAL A 241 -17.61 -6.82 6.76
N LYS A 242 -17.61 -6.69 5.43
CA LYS A 242 -18.19 -7.74 4.58
C LYS A 242 -17.27 -8.95 4.55
N GLY A 243 -17.80 -10.14 4.29
CA GLY A 243 -16.97 -11.32 4.17
C GLY A 243 -17.74 -12.59 3.85
N PHE A 244 -17.01 -13.65 3.54
CA PHE A 244 -17.61 -14.94 3.21
C PHE A 244 -18.33 -15.53 4.42
N ILE A 245 -19.58 -15.92 4.20
CA ILE A 245 -20.39 -16.75 5.08
C ILE A 245 -20.79 -18.02 4.34
N CYS A 246 -21.28 -18.99 5.09
CA CYS A 246 -21.75 -20.25 4.56
C CYS A 246 -23.19 -20.50 5.01
N GLU A 247 -24.03 -21.00 4.11
CA GLU A 247 -25.37 -21.46 4.47
C GLU A 247 -25.29 -22.61 5.50
N PRO A 248 -26.21 -22.69 6.49
CA PRO A 248 -26.15 -23.72 7.52
C PRO A 248 -26.14 -25.16 7.00
N CYS A 249 -26.88 -25.43 5.91
CA CYS A 249 -26.96 -26.77 5.30
C CYS A 249 -25.60 -27.30 4.83
N ALA A 250 -24.66 -26.42 4.48
CA ALA A 250 -23.34 -26.81 4.02
C ALA A 250 -22.41 -27.30 5.14
N THR A 251 -22.79 -27.10 6.40
CA THR A 251 -22.06 -27.67 7.54
C THR A 251 -22.37 -29.15 7.75
N GLU A 252 -23.45 -29.66 7.18
CA GLU A 252 -23.81 -31.07 7.23
C GLU A 252 -22.78 -31.90 6.45
N GLY A 253 -22.09 -32.82 7.13
CA GLY A 253 -21.03 -33.65 6.53
C GLY A 253 -19.72 -32.91 6.25
N ALA A 254 -19.60 -31.63 6.61
CA ALA A 254 -18.35 -30.89 6.55
C ALA A 254 -17.43 -31.26 7.72
N THR A 255 -16.11 -31.16 7.49
CA THR A 255 -15.12 -31.38 8.57
C THR A 255 -14.93 -30.09 9.34
N ASP A 256 -15.13 -30.10 10.66
CA ASP A 256 -14.78 -28.95 11.50
C ASP A 256 -13.27 -28.78 11.57
N ILE A 257 -12.80 -27.62 11.11
CA ILE A 257 -11.39 -27.24 11.09
C ILE A 257 -11.09 -26.01 11.96
N THR A 258 -11.99 -25.66 12.89
CA THR A 258 -11.89 -24.49 13.76
C THR A 258 -10.59 -24.49 14.56
N ALA A 259 -10.18 -25.65 15.11
CA ALA A 259 -8.97 -25.80 15.92
C ALA A 259 -7.66 -25.52 15.15
N TRP A 260 -7.73 -25.42 13.82
CA TRP A 260 -6.59 -25.08 12.97
C TRP A 260 -6.37 -23.57 12.85
N GLY A 261 -7.32 -22.76 13.30
CA GLY A 261 -7.23 -21.30 13.29
C GLY A 261 -7.26 -20.65 11.90
N GLY A 262 -7.33 -21.41 10.81
CA GLY A 262 -7.40 -20.85 9.45
C GLY A 262 -7.19 -21.86 8.33
N TRP A 263 -7.59 -21.46 7.13
CA TRP A 263 -7.57 -22.33 5.94
C TRP A 263 -6.16 -22.75 5.49
N LYS A 264 -5.21 -21.80 5.43
CA LYS A 264 -3.81 -22.10 5.05
C LYS A 264 -3.17 -23.11 6.01
N ALA A 265 -3.43 -22.98 7.31
CA ALA A 265 -2.89 -23.87 8.34
C ALA A 265 -3.43 -25.31 8.21
N TRP A 266 -4.70 -25.46 7.84
CA TRP A 266 -5.29 -26.76 7.56
C TRP A 266 -4.74 -27.40 6.28
N LEU A 267 -4.63 -26.64 5.18
CA LEU A 267 -4.08 -27.12 3.91
C LEU A 267 -2.62 -27.60 4.05
N ALA A 268 -1.80 -26.88 4.82
CA ALA A 268 -0.40 -27.25 5.04
C ALA A 268 -0.20 -28.63 5.70
N ARG A 269 -1.26 -29.22 6.28
CA ARG A 269 -1.22 -30.56 6.88
C ARG A 269 -1.97 -31.61 6.06
N GLN A 270 -2.56 -31.25 4.92
CA GLN A 270 -3.13 -32.21 3.99
C GLN A 270 -2.04 -32.79 3.08
N PRO A 271 -1.83 -34.11 3.02
CA PRO A 271 -0.90 -34.70 2.08
C PRO A 271 -1.38 -34.48 0.65
N GLY A 272 -0.65 -33.66 -0.13
CA GLY A 272 -0.86 -33.51 -1.58
C GLY A 272 -1.68 -32.31 -2.06
N ALA A 273 -1.77 -31.22 -1.29
CA ALA A 273 -2.32 -29.93 -1.75
C ALA A 273 -1.25 -29.04 -2.39
#